data_AF-A0A497H9W6-F1
#
_entry.id   AF-A0A497H9W6-F1
#
_cell.length_a   1.000
_cell.length_b   1.000
_cell.length_c   1.000
_cell.angle_alpha   90.00
_cell.angle_beta   90.00
_cell.angle_gamma   90.00
#
_symmetry.space_group_name_H-M   'P 1'
#
loop_
_entity.id
_entity.type
_entity.pdbx_description
1 polymer ?
#
loop_
_entity_poly.entity_id
_entity_poly.type
_entity_poly.pdbx_seq_one_letter_code
_entity_poly.pdbx_strand_id
1 'polypeptide(L)'
;MHRYRKHSIEYIIEELKYIKEMGFTHIAFVDDSFLFKGSQAEELFDQIIYENLHLKFYIAAARVDSADINLYRKLRRAGVVYIQQNFCTFEKQSKVT
;
A
#
# COMPACT_ATOMS: atom_id res chain seq x y z
N MET A 1 4.33 20.06 -13.96
CA MET A 1 3.65 18.75 -14.15
C MET A 1 4.56 17.69 -13.54
N HIS A 2 4.32 17.28 -12.28
CA HIS A 2 5.15 16.24 -11.64
C HIS A 2 4.79 14.87 -12.20
N ARG A 3 5.64 14.35 -13.07
CA ARG A 3 5.49 13.04 -13.71
C ARG A 3 5.90 11.97 -12.71
N TYR A 4 4.92 11.38 -12.03
CA TYR A 4 5.17 10.20 -11.19
C TYR A 4 5.77 9.09 -12.05
N ARG A 5 6.99 8.64 -11.72
CA ARG A 5 7.64 7.52 -12.39
C ARG A 5 6.97 6.23 -11.89
N LYS A 6 6.12 5.64 -12.73
CA LYS A 6 5.47 4.36 -12.41
C LYS A 6 6.42 3.24 -12.80
N HIS A 7 6.75 2.38 -11.85
CA HIS A 7 7.30 1.06 -12.15
C HIS A 7 6.14 0.14 -12.57
N SER A 8 6.39 -0.81 -13.47
CA SER A 8 5.40 -1.84 -13.80
C SER A 8 5.25 -2.79 -12.61
N ILE A 9 4.11 -3.48 -12.51
CA ILE A 9 3.82 -4.37 -11.38
C ILE A 9 4.83 -5.53 -11.35
N GLU A 10 5.18 -6.06 -12.53
CA GLU A 10 6.15 -7.14 -12.69
C GLU A 10 7.52 -6.73 -12.15
N TYR A 11 7.96 -5.50 -12.41
CA TYR A 11 9.22 -4.99 -11.89
C TYR A 11 9.24 -4.96 -10.36
N ILE A 12 8.14 -4.54 -9.74
CA ILE A 12 8.02 -4.49 -8.28
C ILE A 12 8.07 -5.90 -7.69
N ILE A 13 7.39 -6.87 -8.31
CA ILE A 13 7.42 -8.27 -7.85
C ILE A 13 8.84 -8.85 -7.92
N GLU A 14 9.57 -8.61 -9.02
CA GLU A 14 10.95 -9.07 -9.16
C GLU A 14 11.88 -8.43 -8.12
N GLU A 15 11.68 -7.14 -7.81
CA GLU A 15 12.40 -6.46 -6.74
C GLU A 15 12.10 -7.06 -5.36
N LEU A 16 10.82 -7.39 -5.08
CA LEU A 16 10.42 -8.07 -3.84
C LEU A 16 11.05 -9.47 -3.71
N LYS A 17 11.13 -10.23 -4.82
CA LYS A 17 11.81 -11.53 -4.86
C LYS A 17 13.31 -11.37 -4.59
N TYR A 18 13.96 -10.41 -5.22
CA TYR A 18 15.37 -10.11 -4.98
C TYR A 18 15.65 -9.73 -3.51
N ILE A 19 14.82 -8.87 -2.93
CA ILE A 19 14.91 -8.48 -1.51
C ILE A 19 14.72 -9.70 -0.59
N LYS A 20 13.82 -10.61 -0.94
CA LYS A 20 13.64 -11.87 -0.22
C LYS A 20 14.87 -12.78 -0.32
N GLU A 21 15.47 -12.89 -1.50
CA GLU A 21 16.73 -13.65 -1.70
C GLU A 21 17.89 -13.08 -0.87
N MET A 22 17.92 -11.75 -0.67
CA MET A 22 18.87 -11.10 0.24
C MET A 22 18.61 -11.41 1.73
N GLY A 23 17.51 -12.09 2.07
CA GLY A 23 17.16 -12.50 3.43
C GLY A 23 16.31 -11.48 4.21
N PHE A 24 15.81 -10.43 3.56
CA PHE A 24 14.89 -9.50 4.21
C PHE A 24 13.49 -10.11 4.34
N THR A 25 12.86 -9.85 5.47
CA THR A 25 11.55 -10.40 5.84
C THR A 25 10.47 -9.34 6.01
N HIS A 26 10.88 -8.07 6.14
CA HIS A 26 10.01 -6.93 6.42
C HIS A 26 10.29 -5.82 5.42
N ILE A 27 9.24 -5.31 4.77
CA ILE A 27 9.32 -4.30 3.71
C ILE A 27 8.33 -3.19 4.01
N ALA A 28 8.76 -1.93 3.87
CA ALA A 28 7.93 -0.76 4.09
C ALA A 28 7.68 -0.01 2.77
N PHE A 29 6.40 0.17 2.42
CA PHE A 29 5.95 1.06 1.35
C PHE A 29 5.79 2.47 1.91
N VAL A 30 6.63 3.40 1.43
CA VAL A 30 6.68 4.80 1.89
C VAL A 30 5.93 5.76 0.95
N ASP A 31 5.28 5.25 -0.10
CA ASP A 31 4.62 6.08 -1.11
C ASP A 31 3.26 6.61 -0.62
N ASP A 32 3.11 7.95 -0.57
CA ASP A 32 1.90 8.68 -0.15
C ASP A 32 0.66 8.41 -1.02
N SER A 33 0.85 7.93 -2.24
CA SER A 33 -0.21 7.66 -3.21
C SER A 33 -0.41 6.18 -3.49
N PHE A 34 0.19 5.30 -2.69
CA PHE A 34 0.21 3.85 -2.96
C PHE A 34 -1.21 3.25 -3.10
N LEU A 35 -2.15 3.71 -2.26
CA LEU A 35 -3.55 3.23 -2.30
C LEU A 35 -4.46 4.07 -3.23
N PHE A 36 -4.00 5.20 -3.76
CA PHE A 36 -4.84 6.10 -4.56
C PHE A 36 -5.13 5.56 -5.97
N LYS A 37 -4.33 4.59 -6.46
CA LYS A 37 -4.54 3.94 -7.75
C LYS A 37 -5.19 2.57 -7.57
N GLY A 38 -6.41 2.55 -7.01
CA GLY A 38 -7.13 1.35 -6.56
C GLY A 38 -6.92 0.09 -7.42
N SER A 39 -7.07 0.19 -8.76
CA SER A 39 -6.87 -0.97 -9.64
C SER A 39 -5.43 -1.52 -9.68
N GLN A 40 -4.41 -0.66 -9.71
CA GLN A 40 -3.00 -1.09 -9.75
C GLN A 40 -2.55 -1.65 -8.40
N ALA A 41 -3.00 -1.05 -7.30
CA ALA A 41 -2.68 -1.54 -5.96
C ALA A 41 -3.29 -2.92 -5.73
N GLU A 42 -4.56 -3.10 -6.12
CA GLU A 42 -5.23 -4.39 -6.02
C GLU A 42 -4.53 -5.49 -6.82
N GLU A 43 -4.18 -5.21 -8.09
CA GLU A 43 -3.47 -6.16 -8.95
C GLU A 43 -2.09 -6.55 -8.38
N LEU A 44 -1.35 -5.58 -7.82
CA LEU A 44 -0.09 -5.85 -7.14
C LEU A 44 -0.28 -6.79 -5.95
N PHE A 45 -1.27 -6.54 -5.09
CA PHE A 45 -1.52 -7.40 -3.94
C PHE A 45 -2.03 -8.79 -4.34
N ASP A 46 -2.82 -8.88 -5.41
CA ASP A 46 -3.25 -10.17 -5.95
C ASP A 46 -2.05 -10.99 -6.46
N GLN A 47 -1.08 -10.35 -7.13
CA GLN A 47 0.17 -11.01 -7.52
C GLN A 47 1.03 -11.41 -6.32
N ILE A 48 1.15 -10.55 -5.29
CA ILE A 48 1.90 -10.88 -4.05
C ILE A 48 1.30 -12.11 -3.35
N ILE A 49 -0.04 -12.20 -3.30
CA ILE A 49 -0.76 -13.35 -2.74
C ILE A 49 -0.51 -14.61 -3.57
N TYR A 50 -0.55 -14.49 -4.89
CA TYR A 50 -0.30 -15.60 -5.82
C TYR A 50 1.12 -16.17 -5.70
N GLU A 51 2.12 -15.29 -5.64
CA GLU A 51 3.54 -15.64 -5.49
C GLU A 51 3.89 -16.13 -4.08
N ASN A 52 2.96 -15.98 -3.11
CA ASN A 52 3.10 -16.41 -1.71
C ASN A 52 4.48 -16.06 -1.12
N LEU A 53 4.86 -14.79 -1.23
CA LEU A 53 6.22 -14.36 -0.92
C LEU A 53 6.58 -14.50 0.58
N HIS A 54 5.62 -14.73 1.48
CA HIS A 54 5.81 -14.83 2.93
C HIS A 54 6.54 -13.61 3.55
N LEU A 55 6.40 -12.45 2.93
CA LEU A 55 6.97 -11.17 3.39
C LEU A 55 5.95 -10.43 4.26
N LYS A 56 6.46 -9.64 5.20
CA LYS A 56 5.64 -8.73 6.02
C LYS A 56 5.72 -7.33 5.48
N PHE A 57 4.57 -6.72 5.21
CA PHE A 57 4.49 -5.39 4.61
C PHE A 57 4.00 -4.34 5.61
N TYR A 58 4.63 -3.16 5.55
CA TYR A 58 4.24 -1.95 6.28
C TYR A 58 3.84 -0.88 5.26
N ILE A 59 2.70 -0.23 5.45
CA ILE A 59 2.26 0.88 4.59
C ILE A 59 2.36 2.16 5.42
N ALA A 60 3.26 3.07 5.06
CA ALA A 60 3.55 4.27 5.85
C ALA A 60 2.58 5.44 5.60
N ALA A 61 1.88 5.46 4.48
CA ALA A 61 1.02 6.60 4.13
C ALA A 61 -0.21 6.16 3.35
N ALA A 62 -1.25 5.76 4.08
CA ALA A 62 -2.58 5.55 3.54
C ALA A 62 -3.47 6.77 3.79
N ARG A 63 -4.19 7.25 2.76
CA ARG A 63 -5.22 8.29 2.95
C ARG A 63 -6.49 7.67 3.55
N VAL A 64 -7.08 8.34 4.54
CA VAL A 64 -8.31 7.89 5.21
C VAL A 64 -9.48 7.72 4.23
N ASP A 65 -9.55 8.56 3.20
CA ASP A 65 -10.60 8.51 2.16
C ASP A 65 -10.59 7.20 1.34
N SER A 66 -9.49 6.43 1.38
CA SER A 66 -9.30 5.17 0.64
C SER A 66 -9.58 3.91 1.46
N ALA A 67 -10.12 4.07 2.67
CA ALA A 67 -10.39 2.98 3.60
C ALA A 67 -11.62 2.14 3.17
N ASP A 68 -11.40 1.07 2.39
CA ASP A 68 -12.39 0.03 2.08
C ASP A 68 -12.11 -1.30 2.79
N ILE A 69 -13.17 -1.94 3.31
CA ILE A 69 -13.06 -3.19 4.08
C ILE A 69 -12.57 -4.36 3.23
N ASN A 70 -12.95 -4.43 1.95
CA ASN A 70 -12.51 -5.53 1.07
C ASN A 70 -11.04 -5.37 0.71
N LEU A 71 -10.61 -4.14 0.47
CA LEU A 71 -9.19 -3.80 0.30
C LEU A 71 -8.39 -4.24 1.54
N TYR A 72 -8.77 -3.87 2.76
CA TYR A 72 -8.02 -4.28 3.96
C TYR A 72 -7.97 -5.80 4.18
N ARG A 73 -9.04 -6.53 3.83
CA ARG A 73 -9.02 -8.01 3.86
C ARG A 73 -8.01 -8.58 2.86
N LYS A 74 -7.93 -8.01 1.66
CA LYS A 74 -6.92 -8.37 0.63
C LYS A 74 -5.51 -8.07 1.14
N LEU A 75 -5.28 -6.87 1.70
CA LEU A 75 -3.99 -6.48 2.29
C LEU A 75 -3.53 -7.44 3.39
N ARG A 76 -4.44 -7.85 4.29
CA ARG A 76 -4.12 -8.81 5.35
C ARG A 76 -3.69 -10.17 4.78
N ARG A 77 -4.37 -10.65 3.73
CA ARG A 77 -4.00 -11.90 3.04
C ARG A 77 -2.64 -11.80 2.35
N ALA A 78 -2.28 -10.62 1.85
CA ALA A 78 -1.00 -10.36 1.22
C ALA A 78 0.17 -10.25 2.23
N GLY A 79 -0.08 -10.24 3.54
CA GLY A 79 0.96 -10.14 4.56
C GLY A 79 1.21 -8.72 5.09
N VAL A 80 0.30 -7.77 4.85
CA VAL A 80 0.37 -6.44 5.45
C VAL A 80 0.07 -6.52 6.95
N VAL A 81 1.04 -6.09 7.77
CA VAL A 81 0.97 -6.14 9.24
C VAL A 81 0.67 -4.80 9.88
N TYR A 82 0.98 -3.70 9.19
CA TYR A 82 0.83 -2.35 9.72
C TYR A 82 0.49 -1.36 8.62
N ILE A 83 -0.45 -0.46 8.92
CA ILE A 83 -0.87 0.62 8.02
C ILE A 83 -0.95 1.90 8.84
N GLN A 84 -0.14 2.89 8.49
CA GLN A 84 -0.23 4.24 9.01
C GLN A 84 -1.20 5.03 8.12
N GLN A 85 -2.27 5.53 8.74
CA GLN A 85 -3.23 6.40 8.09
C GLN A 85 -2.98 7.84 8.49
N ASN A 86 -2.81 8.72 7.50
CA ASN A 86 -2.64 10.14 7.74
C ASN A 86 -4.02 10.77 7.93
N PHE A 87 -4.33 11.14 9.18
CA PHE A 87 -5.53 11.91 9.51
C PHE A 87 -5.17 13.39 9.53
N CYS A 88 -5.61 14.15 8.52
CA CYS A 88 -5.59 15.60 8.64
C CYS A 88 -6.75 16.00 9.54
N THR A 89 -6.46 16.69 10.66
CA THR A 89 -7.48 17.18 11.60
C THR A 89 -8.55 17.99 10.86
N PHE A 90 -9.82 17.59 11.00
CA PHE A 90 -10.95 18.35 10.50
C PHE A 90 -11.48 19.24 11.62
N GLU A 91 -11.21 20.54 11.54
CA GLU A 91 -11.88 21.52 12.39
C GLU A 91 -13.21 21.88 11.72
N LYS A 92 -14.32 21.46 12.33
CA LYS A 92 -15.66 21.81 11.84
C LYS A 92 -15.86 23.30 12.06
N GLN A 93 -15.71 24.11 11.02
CA GLN A 93 -16.19 25.49 11.07
C GLN A 93 -17.72 25.46 11.22
N SER A 94 -18.18 25.59 12.45
CA SER A 94 -19.57 25.93 12.74
C SER A 94 -19.86 27.25 12.03
N LYS A 95 -20.66 27.22 10.96
CA LYS A 95 -21.25 28.44 10.42
C LYS A 95 -22.04 29.08 11.56
N VAL A 96 -21.48 30.15 12.13
CA VAL A 96 -22.22 31.06 12.99
C VAL A 96 -23.38 31.59 12.16
N THR A 97 -24.57 31.47 12.74
CA THR A 97 -25.88 31.79 12.19
C THR A 97 -25.98 33.24 11.73
#